data_AF-A0A364P133-F1
#
_entry.id   AF-A0A364P133-F1
#
_cell.length_a   1.000
_cell.length_b   1.000
_cell.length_c   1.000
_cell.angle_alpha   90.00
_cell.angle_beta   90.00
_cell.angle_gamma   90.00
#
_symmetry.space_group_name_H-M   'P 1'
#
loop_
_entity.id
_entity.type
_entity.pdbx_description
1 polymer ?
#
loop_
_entity_poly.entity_id
_entity_poly.type
_entity_poly.pdbx_seq_one_letter_code
_entity_poly.pdbx_strand_id
1 'polypeptide(L)'
;MPPMSLYFPEGLSDPRRRRRIGDILVTLVCLVWIGVSSWAFFGDVPEEITDNHTSKAMQERMKACEGSFQKRYECKQRMLLDGERWGFAVALNRILLICAPPITAWVVWSAMKRRGE
;
A
#
# COMPACT_ATOMS: atom_id res chain seq x y z
N MET A 1 -40.73 -24.28 18.54
CA MET A 1 -39.46 -23.59 18.20
C MET A 1 -39.77 -22.66 17.04
N PRO A 2 -39.81 -21.33 17.24
CA PRO A 2 -40.07 -20.42 16.14
C PRO A 2 -38.84 -20.36 15.21
N PRO A 3 -39.03 -20.22 13.89
CA PRO A 3 -37.92 -20.06 12.96
C PRO A 3 -37.24 -18.71 13.24
N MET A 4 -35.93 -18.76 13.39
CA MET A 4 -35.05 -17.61 13.47
C MET A 4 -35.09 -16.90 12.11
N SER A 5 -36.09 -16.02 11.94
CA SER A 5 -36.18 -15.11 10.81
C SER A 5 -34.94 -14.23 10.84
N LEU A 6 -34.03 -14.47 9.90
CA LEU A 6 -33.01 -13.50 9.52
C LEU A 6 -33.78 -12.23 9.13
N TYR A 7 -33.86 -11.29 10.07
CA TYR A 7 -34.34 -9.94 9.88
C TYR A 7 -33.42 -9.26 8.85
N PHE A 8 -33.64 -9.57 7.56
CA PHE A 8 -33.23 -8.69 6.50
C PHE A 8 -34.03 -7.41 6.72
N PRO A 9 -33.39 -6.26 6.98
CA PRO A 9 -34.12 -5.04 7.24
C PRO A 9 -34.92 -4.69 5.99
N GLU A 10 -36.26 -4.69 6.10
CA GLU A 10 -37.23 -4.35 5.05
C GLU A 10 -36.99 -2.98 4.38
N GLY A 11 -36.07 -2.17 4.92
CA GLY A 11 -35.63 -0.92 4.33
C GLY A 11 -34.54 -1.01 3.25
N LEU A 12 -34.36 -2.18 2.60
CA LEU A 12 -33.50 -2.35 1.41
C LEU A 12 -34.25 -2.13 0.08
N SER A 13 -35.57 -1.91 0.14
CA SER A 13 -36.45 -1.66 -1.01
C SER A 13 -36.31 -0.25 -1.59
N ASP A 14 -35.78 0.71 -0.83
CA ASP A 14 -35.51 2.06 -1.32
C ASP A 14 -34.12 2.11 -2.01
N PRO A 15 -34.08 2.34 -3.35
CA PRO A 15 -32.82 2.39 -4.10
C PRO A 15 -31.88 3.49 -3.60
N ARG A 16 -32.40 4.59 -3.02
CA ARG A 16 -31.54 5.66 -2.46
C ARG A 16 -30.85 5.21 -1.17
N ARG A 17 -31.56 4.48 -0.31
CA ARG A 17 -31.01 3.98 0.96
C ARG A 17 -29.98 2.88 0.71
N ARG A 18 -30.23 1.99 -0.26
CA ARG A 18 -29.28 0.97 -0.69
C ARG A 18 -27.97 1.57 -1.22
N ARG A 19 -28.04 2.65 -2.01
CA ARG A 19 -26.85 3.39 -2.49
C ARG A 19 -26.05 3.98 -1.34
N ARG A 20 -26.71 4.68 -0.40
CA ARG A 20 -26.03 5.26 0.78
C ARG A 20 -25.34 4.21 1.66
N ILE A 21 -26.01 3.09 1.94
CA ILE A 21 -25.42 2.00 2.73
C ILE A 21 -24.20 1.42 2.01
N GLY A 22 -24.31 1.19 0.69
CA GLY A 22 -23.19 0.70 -0.11
C GLY A 22 -22.01 1.68 -0.16
N ASP A 23 -22.26 2.98 -0.29
CA ASP A 23 -21.21 4.02 -0.22
C ASP A 23 -20.48 4.00 1.12
N ILE A 24 -21.21 3.88 2.23
CA ILE A 24 -20.62 3.79 3.58
C ILE A 24 -19.78 2.52 3.71
N LEU A 25 -20.31 1.36 3.30
CA LEU A 25 -19.61 0.08 3.41
C LEU A 25 -18.32 0.07 2.59
N VAL A 26 -18.36 0.52 1.33
CA VAL A 26 -17.17 0.60 0.47
C VAL A 26 -16.14 1.54 1.09
N THR A 27 -16.57 2.69 1.61
CA THR A 27 -15.67 3.65 2.26
C THR A 27 -15.00 3.04 3.49
N LEU A 28 -15.75 2.36 4.37
CA LEU A 28 -15.19 1.72 5.56
C LEU A 28 -14.19 0.61 5.19
N VAL A 29 -14.51 -0.23 4.21
CA VAL A 29 -13.59 -1.27 3.74
C VAL A 29 -12.31 -0.66 3.18
N CYS A 30 -12.40 0.42 2.39
CA CYS A 30 -11.23 1.12 1.87
C CYS A 30 -10.37 1.72 2.99
N LEU A 31 -10.99 2.37 4.00
CA LEU A 31 -10.28 2.96 5.12
C LEU A 31 -9.57 1.90 5.96
N VAL A 32 -10.24 0.78 6.25
CA VAL A 32 -9.65 -0.34 6.98
C VAL A 32 -8.48 -0.94 6.19
N TRP A 33 -8.65 -1.14 4.87
CA TRP A 33 -7.59 -1.64 4.01
C TRP A 33 -6.36 -0.73 4.05
N ILE A 34 -6.54 0.57 3.85
CA ILE A 34 -5.43 1.55 3.87
C ILE A 34 -4.75 1.55 5.24
N GLY A 35 -5.51 1.55 6.34
CA GLY A 35 -4.95 1.53 7.69
C GLY A 35 -4.12 0.27 7.97
N VAL A 36 -4.68 -0.90 7.67
CA VAL A 36 -4.02 -2.20 7.91
C VAL A 36 -2.81 -2.36 7.01
N SER A 37 -2.93 -2.06 5.72
CA SER A 37 -1.81 -2.17 4.77
C SER A 37 -0.70 -1.18 5.10
N SER A 38 -1.03 0.08 5.43
CA SER A 38 -0.01 1.05 5.85
C SER A 38 0.70 0.58 7.13
N TRP A 39 -0.03 0.05 8.11
CA TRP A 39 0.60 -0.54 9.30
C TRP A 39 1.49 -1.73 8.95
N ALA A 40 1.04 -2.63 8.08
CA ALA A 40 1.82 -3.80 7.68
C ALA A 40 3.09 -3.45 6.90
N PHE A 41 3.08 -2.37 6.09
CA PHE A 41 4.22 -1.98 5.25
C PHE A 41 5.15 -0.94 5.91
N PHE A 42 4.65 -0.17 6.89
CA PHE A 42 5.39 0.93 7.53
C PHE A 42 5.43 0.86 9.07
N GLY A 43 4.61 0.04 9.71
CA GLY A 43 4.61 -0.14 11.17
C GLY A 43 5.71 -1.09 11.67
N ASP A 44 6.03 -2.13 10.88
CA ASP A 44 7.16 -3.05 11.12
C ASP A 44 8.40 -2.60 10.34
N VAL A 45 8.75 -1.32 10.41
CA VAL A 45 10.08 -0.88 9.94
C VAL A 45 11.06 -1.18 11.07
N PRO A 46 11.90 -2.23 10.97
CA PRO A 46 12.92 -2.49 11.97
C PRO A 46 13.82 -1.25 12.11
N GLU A 47 14.19 -0.90 13.34
CA GLU A 47 15.04 0.27 13.65
C GLU A 47 16.34 0.30 12.83
N GLU A 48 16.79 -0.86 12.31
CA GLU A 48 17.96 -0.99 11.42
C GLU A 48 17.78 -0.32 10.04
N ILE A 49 16.55 -0.01 9.60
CA ILE A 49 16.26 0.69 8.33
C ILE A 49 16.20 2.21 8.51
N THR A 50 15.96 2.72 9.72
CA THR A 50 16.01 4.16 10.02
C THR A 50 17.44 4.74 10.01
N ASP A 51 18.48 3.87 10.03
CA ASP A 51 19.91 4.23 9.90
C ASP A 51 20.46 4.13 8.44
N ASN A 52 19.58 4.16 7.42
CA ASN A 52 19.93 3.83 6.02
C ASN A 52 20.68 4.89 5.20
N HIS A 53 21.41 5.82 5.83
CA HIS A 53 22.57 6.44 5.15
C HIS A 53 23.87 5.66 5.39
N THR A 54 23.86 4.68 6.31
CA THR A 54 25.02 3.88 6.73
C THR A 54 24.67 2.42 6.97
N SER A 55 23.69 1.87 6.24
CA SER A 55 23.30 0.47 6.41
C SER A 55 24.50 -0.47 6.28
N LYS A 56 24.58 -1.48 7.16
CA LYS A 56 25.66 -2.48 7.13
C LYS A 56 25.82 -3.12 5.75
N ALA A 57 24.73 -3.24 4.98
CA ALA A 57 24.73 -3.71 3.60
C ALA A 57 25.43 -2.74 2.62
N MET A 58 25.30 -1.41 2.81
CA MET A 58 26.05 -0.42 2.03
C MET A 58 27.54 -0.41 2.45
N GLN A 59 27.84 -0.54 3.74
CA GLN A 59 29.21 -0.66 4.25
C GLN A 59 29.91 -1.93 3.75
N GLU A 60 29.21 -3.06 3.71
CA GLU A 60 29.74 -4.33 3.23
C GLU A 60 30.03 -4.30 1.72
N ARG A 61 29.18 -3.60 0.95
CA ARG A 61 29.44 -3.34 -0.47
C ARG A 61 30.58 -2.35 -0.70
N MET A 62 30.76 -1.35 0.18
CA MET A 62 31.89 -0.42 0.11
C MET A 62 33.25 -1.09 0.41
N LYS A 63 33.29 -2.17 1.21
CA LYS A 63 34.52 -2.96 1.42
C LYS A 63 35.03 -3.59 0.13
N ALA A 64 34.16 -3.89 -0.84
CA ALA A 64 34.55 -4.41 -2.14
C ALA A 64 35.20 -3.36 -3.07
N CYS A 65 35.20 -2.07 -2.68
CA CYS A 65 35.69 -0.96 -3.50
C CYS A 65 37.02 -0.36 -2.99
N GLU A 66 37.92 -1.19 -2.49
CA GLU A 66 39.29 -0.77 -2.17
C GLU A 66 40.13 -0.51 -3.45
N GLY A 67 40.88 0.60 -3.48
CA GLY A 67 41.65 1.01 -4.65
C GLY A 67 41.96 2.52 -4.68
N SER A 68 42.33 3.04 -5.85
CA SER A 68 42.63 4.48 -6.05
C SER A 68 41.43 5.38 -5.75
N PHE A 69 41.69 6.64 -5.38
CA PHE A 69 40.65 7.63 -5.03
C PHE A 69 39.53 7.75 -6.09
N GLN A 70 39.89 7.69 -7.37
CA GLN A 70 38.94 7.79 -8.48
C GLN A 70 38.02 6.56 -8.58
N LYS A 71 38.55 5.35 -8.40
CA LYS A 71 37.76 4.11 -8.38
C LYS A 71 36.77 4.06 -7.21
N ARG A 72 37.17 4.56 -6.03
CA ARG A 72 36.30 4.68 -4.86
C ARG A 72 35.13 5.64 -5.11
N TYR A 73 35.40 6.76 -5.78
CA TYR A 73 34.36 7.75 -6.10
C TYR A 73 33.33 7.19 -7.10
N GLU A 74 33.80 6.57 -8.19
CA GLU A 74 32.92 5.97 -9.20
C GLU A 74 32.09 4.81 -8.65
N CYS A 75 32.70 3.96 -7.81
CA CYS A 75 31.97 2.89 -7.12
C CYS A 75 30.87 3.45 -6.22
N LYS A 76 31.19 4.47 -5.40
CA LYS A 76 30.21 5.10 -4.51
C LYS A 76 29.05 5.72 -5.30
N GLN A 77 29.32 6.41 -6.40
CA GLN A 77 28.26 6.97 -7.24
C GLN A 77 27.35 5.90 -7.86
N ARG A 78 27.92 4.79 -8.36
CA ARG A 78 27.10 3.69 -8.89
C ARG A 78 26.21 3.06 -7.83
N MET A 79 26.73 2.82 -6.64
CA MET A 79 25.92 2.24 -5.55
C MET A 79 24.79 3.16 -5.11
N LEU A 80 25.02 4.48 -5.10
CA LEU A 80 23.95 5.45 -4.83
C LEU A 80 22.87 5.42 -5.92
N LEU A 81 23.27 5.44 -7.19
CA LEU A 81 22.33 5.42 -8.33
C LEU A 81 21.53 4.11 -8.41
N ASP A 82 22.17 2.97 -8.17
CA ASP A 82 21.50 1.67 -8.14
C ASP A 82 20.60 1.54 -6.91
N GLY A 83 21.06 2.02 -5.75
CA GLY A 83 20.27 2.05 -4.51
C GLY A 83 18.99 2.87 -4.65
N GLU A 84 19.05 4.04 -5.30
CA GLU A 84 17.89 4.90 -5.54
C GLU A 84 16.85 4.23 -6.45
N ARG A 85 17.28 3.56 -7.53
CA ARG A 85 16.34 2.87 -8.45
C ARG A 85 15.60 1.73 -7.78
N TRP A 86 16.31 0.91 -7.01
CA TRP A 86 15.69 -0.20 -6.27
C TRP A 86 14.84 0.29 -5.11
N GLY A 87 15.29 1.32 -4.38
CA GLY A 87 14.50 1.95 -3.31
C GLY A 87 13.20 2.57 -3.82
N PHE A 88 13.26 3.25 -4.97
CA PHE A 88 12.09 3.83 -5.62
C PHE A 88 11.10 2.77 -6.11
N ALA A 89 11.59 1.68 -6.74
CA ALA A 89 10.74 0.58 -7.19
C ALA A 89 10.02 -0.10 -6.01
N VAL A 90 10.72 -0.31 -4.89
CA VAL A 90 10.13 -0.89 -3.68
C VAL A 90 9.08 0.06 -3.07
N ALA A 91 9.37 1.36 -3.00
CA ALA A 91 8.43 2.34 -2.51
C ALA A 91 7.17 2.42 -3.38
N LEU A 92 7.32 2.47 -4.70
CA LEU A 92 6.21 2.44 -5.65
C LEU A 92 5.37 1.18 -5.50
N ASN A 93 6.00 0.01 -5.35
CA ASN A 93 5.27 -1.25 -5.17
C ASN A 93 4.41 -1.21 -3.90
N ARG A 94 4.94 -0.68 -2.79
CA ARG A 94 4.17 -0.52 -1.54
C ARG A 94 2.99 0.44 -1.72
N ILE A 95 3.20 1.58 -2.38
CA ILE A 95 2.13 2.55 -2.68
C ILE A 95 1.04 1.89 -3.55
N LEU A 96 1.43 1.13 -4.57
CA LEU A 96 0.49 0.42 -5.43
C LEU A 96 -0.32 -0.61 -4.65
N LEU A 97 0.29 -1.38 -3.76
CA LEU A 97 -0.41 -2.38 -2.94
C LEU A 97 -1.40 -1.73 -1.96
N ILE A 98 -1.10 -0.55 -1.44
CA ILE A 98 -1.99 0.20 -0.54
C ILE A 98 -3.15 0.83 -1.34
N CYS A 99 -2.85 1.47 -2.47
CA CYS A 99 -3.81 2.32 -3.19
C CYS A 99 -4.59 1.59 -4.29
N ALA A 100 -4.06 0.55 -4.93
CA ALA A 100 -4.76 -0.12 -6.04
C ALA A 100 -6.07 -0.81 -5.60
N PRO A 101 -6.14 -1.52 -4.46
CA PRO A 101 -7.39 -2.12 -3.99
C PRO A 101 -8.53 -1.11 -3.73
N PRO A 102 -8.34 0.01 -3.01
CA PRO A 102 -9.41 0.98 -2.80
C PRO A 102 -9.81 1.71 -4.10
N ILE A 103 -8.85 1.99 -5.00
CA ILE A 103 -9.16 2.59 -6.31
C ILE A 103 -10.02 1.64 -7.15
N THR A 104 -9.66 0.37 -7.23
CA THR A 104 -10.44 -0.63 -7.98
C THR A 104 -11.82 -0.83 -7.37
N ALA A 105 -11.93 -0.93 -6.04
CA ALA A 105 -13.21 -1.01 -5.35
C ALA A 105 -14.10 0.20 -5.64
N TRP A 106 -13.54 1.41 -5.64
CA TRP A 106 -14.27 2.63 -5.97
C TRP A 106 -14.75 2.65 -7.43
N VAL A 107 -13.91 2.25 -8.38
CA VAL A 107 -14.25 2.17 -9.81
C VAL A 107 -15.37 1.16 -10.04
N VAL A 108 -15.25 -0.04 -9.48
CA VAL A 108 -16.26 -1.10 -9.59
C VAL A 108 -17.58 -0.65 -8.98
N TRP A 109 -17.56 -0.09 -7.77
CA TRP A 109 -18.75 0.42 -7.10
C TRP A 109 -19.43 1.55 -7.90
N SER A 110 -18.64 2.46 -8.47
CA SER A 110 -19.14 3.53 -9.33
C SER A 110 -19.78 2.99 -10.61
N ALA A 111 -19.18 1.96 -11.22
CA ALA A 111 -19.75 1.30 -12.39
C ALA A 111 -21.05 0.55 -12.06
N MET A 112 -21.13 -0.11 -10.90
CA MET A 112 -22.36 -0.77 -10.43
C MET A 112 -23.48 0.23 -10.17
N LYS A 113 -23.18 1.39 -9.56
CA LYS A 113 -24.17 2.45 -9.34
C LYS A 113 -24.79 2.93 -10.66
N ARG A 114 -23.97 3.12 -11.71
CA ARG A 114 -24.43 3.55 -13.04
C ARG A 114 -25.26 2.50 -13.79
N ARG A 115 -25.06 1.20 -13.51
CA ARG A 115 -25.83 0.10 -14.13
C ARG A 115 -27.17 -0.18 -13.45
N GLY A 116 -27.38 0.34 -12.24
CA GLY A 116 -28.65 0.25 -11.50
C GLY A 116 -29.49 1.52 -11.59
N GLU A 117 -29.18 2.41 -12.53
CA GLU A 117 -30.04 3.50 -13.05
C GLU A 117 -30.64 3.05 -14.38
#